data_AF-A0A1A9BTD7-F1
#
_entry.id   AF-A0A1A9BTD7-F1
#
_cell.length_a   1.000
_cell.length_b   1.000
_cell.length_c   1.000
_cell.angle_alpha   90.00
_cell.angle_beta   90.00
_cell.angle_gamma   90.00
#
_symmetry.space_group_name_H-M   'P 1'
#
loop_
_entity.id
_entity.type
_entity.pdbx_description
1 polymer ?
#
loop_
_entity_poly.entity_id
_entity_poly.type
_entity_poly.pdbx_seq_one_letter_code
_entity_poly.pdbx_strand_id
1 'polypeptide(L)'
;MGQGHGWQGTVLKLMGAKDFEFTVTGAEDVTPDYRRLHLTDGGMLAATGVHPTMWVRLWFENNGKPHQRAYTLVDPDVEAGTFSLEFALHEGVASDWARSAKAGATVEATVQGTGFQHPSPEPSHVFAMADPASLPALNSLLDALGSAPATIWFEGSLDGLPFRGDRSRHEVHEVVRHGLVDAVRTGLPDLLKGTEHPYVWIACDTVTTRSLSSYARKELGVAKDRMHALGYWRAT
;
A
#
# COMPACT_ATOMS: atom_id res chain seq x y z
N MET A 1 -4.70 10.89 -28.55
CA MET A 1 -5.24 9.59 -29.00
C MET A 1 -4.54 8.52 -28.18
N GLY A 2 -5.18 8.04 -27.11
CA GLY A 2 -4.54 7.12 -26.16
C GLY A 2 -4.17 5.79 -26.82
N GLN A 3 -2.95 5.34 -26.58
CA GLN A 3 -2.54 3.99 -26.97
C GLN A 3 -3.29 3.01 -26.07
N GLY A 4 -4.12 2.13 -26.63
CA GLY A 4 -4.87 1.17 -25.83
C GLY A 4 -3.95 0.20 -25.07
N HIS A 5 -4.20 -0.05 -23.78
CA HIS A 5 -3.41 -0.95 -22.92
C HIS A 5 -3.55 -2.46 -23.24
N GLY A 6 -3.74 -2.81 -24.51
CA GLY A 6 -3.95 -4.17 -24.98
C GLY A 6 -5.12 -4.89 -24.30
N TRP A 7 -5.06 -6.23 -24.27
CA TRP A 7 -6.11 -7.08 -23.68
C TRP A 7 -6.38 -6.77 -22.20
N GLN A 8 -5.34 -6.44 -21.42
CA GLN A 8 -5.48 -6.12 -20.01
C GLN A 8 -6.32 -4.84 -19.79
N GLY A 9 -6.09 -3.80 -20.60
CA GLY A 9 -6.90 -2.59 -20.59
C GLY A 9 -8.35 -2.84 -20.98
N THR A 10 -8.58 -3.64 -22.01
CA THR A 10 -9.94 -3.99 -22.45
C THR A 10 -10.73 -4.71 -21.36
N VAL A 11 -10.10 -5.66 -20.65
CA VAL A 11 -10.72 -6.37 -19.52
C VAL A 11 -11.05 -5.40 -18.38
N LEU A 12 -10.14 -4.48 -18.04
CA LEU A 12 -10.38 -3.49 -16.99
C LEU A 12 -11.52 -2.53 -17.34
N LYS A 13 -11.60 -2.06 -18.60
CA LYS A 13 -12.70 -1.22 -19.08
C LYS A 13 -14.05 -1.92 -19.00
N LEU A 14 -14.09 -3.20 -19.36
CA LEU A 14 -15.29 -4.04 -19.20
C LEU A 14 -15.70 -4.19 -17.73
N MET A 15 -14.76 -4.05 -16.78
CA MET A 15 -15.02 -4.04 -15.33
C MET A 15 -15.30 -2.63 -14.77
N GLY A 16 -15.54 -1.62 -15.62
CA GLY A 16 -15.88 -0.25 -15.21
C GLY A 16 -14.69 0.64 -14.85
N ALA A 17 -13.48 0.27 -15.24
CA ALA A 17 -12.29 1.10 -15.06
C ALA A 17 -12.45 2.49 -15.69
N LYS A 18 -12.09 3.53 -14.93
CA LYS A 18 -11.90 4.88 -15.43
C LYS A 18 -10.40 5.13 -15.62
N ASP A 19 -10.03 5.59 -16.80
CA ASP A 19 -8.65 5.96 -17.12
C ASP A 19 -8.45 7.45 -16.76
N PHE A 20 -7.35 7.74 -16.12
CA PHE A 20 -6.91 9.09 -15.76
C PHE A 20 -5.45 9.28 -16.20
N GLU A 21 -5.04 10.52 -16.38
CA GLU A 21 -3.65 10.88 -16.58
C GLU A 21 -3.18 11.69 -15.38
N PHE A 22 -2.12 11.23 -14.73
CA PHE A 22 -1.49 11.95 -13.64
C PHE A 22 -0.28 12.70 -14.17
N THR A 23 -0.06 13.92 -13.67
CA THR A 23 1.09 14.75 -14.05
C THR A 23 1.94 15.02 -12.83
N VAL A 24 3.23 14.69 -12.90
CA VAL A 24 4.20 14.97 -11.85
C VAL A 24 4.39 16.48 -11.71
N THR A 25 4.27 16.99 -10.50
CA THR A 25 4.52 18.40 -10.15
C THR A 25 5.83 18.58 -9.39
N GLY A 26 6.31 17.54 -8.71
CA GLY A 26 7.55 17.55 -7.95
C GLY A 26 8.02 16.16 -7.56
N ALA A 27 9.26 16.07 -7.06
CA ALA A 27 9.88 14.82 -6.62
C ALA A 27 10.81 15.05 -5.43
N GLU A 28 10.86 14.08 -4.52
CA GLU A 28 11.68 14.07 -3.32
C GLU A 28 12.36 12.69 -3.19
N ASP A 29 13.69 12.68 -3.07
CA ASP A 29 14.43 11.48 -2.68
C ASP A 29 14.42 11.41 -1.14
N VAL A 30 13.45 10.67 -0.58
CA VAL A 30 13.25 10.53 0.87
C VAL A 30 14.40 9.75 1.50
N THR A 31 14.81 8.66 0.82
CA THR A 31 16.06 7.94 1.07
C THR A 31 16.66 7.52 -0.30
N PRO A 32 17.89 6.99 -0.37
CA PRO A 32 18.46 6.50 -1.63
C PRO A 32 17.60 5.45 -2.36
N ASP A 33 16.81 4.69 -1.59
CA ASP A 33 15.95 3.60 -2.08
C ASP A 33 14.45 3.90 -1.88
N TYR A 34 14.09 5.15 -1.59
CA TYR A 34 12.70 5.55 -1.39
C TYR A 34 12.43 6.93 -1.96
N ARG A 35 11.54 7.02 -2.93
CA ARG A 35 11.24 8.29 -3.63
C ARG A 35 9.77 8.62 -3.59
N ARG A 36 9.47 9.90 -3.32
CA ARG A 36 8.13 10.46 -3.39
C ARG A 36 7.99 11.30 -4.64
N LEU A 37 6.88 11.13 -5.36
CA LEU A 37 6.45 12.01 -6.45
C LEU A 37 5.16 12.70 -6.03
N HIS A 38 5.06 14.00 -6.30
CA HIS A 38 3.83 14.78 -6.13
C HIS A 38 3.14 14.89 -7.49
N LEU A 39 1.82 14.73 -7.53
CA LEU A 39 1.06 14.65 -8.78
C LEU A 39 -0.25 15.43 -8.71
N THR A 40 -0.68 15.95 -9.84
CA THR A 40 -2.10 16.26 -10.09
C THR A 40 -2.81 15.01 -10.62
N ASP A 41 -4.08 14.84 -10.26
CA ASP A 41 -4.84 13.60 -10.41
C ASP A 41 -5.69 13.48 -11.68
N GLY A 42 -5.74 14.52 -12.51
CA GLY A 42 -6.59 14.54 -13.70
C GLY A 42 -8.09 14.41 -13.40
N GLY A 43 -8.54 14.83 -12.21
CA GLY A 43 -9.93 14.74 -11.74
C GLY A 43 -10.33 13.39 -11.14
N MET A 44 -9.36 12.49 -10.91
CA MET A 44 -9.59 11.15 -10.38
C MET A 44 -10.24 11.13 -9.00
N LEU A 45 -9.74 11.94 -8.07
CA LEU A 45 -10.20 11.98 -6.68
C LEU A 45 -11.66 12.46 -6.60
N ALA A 46 -12.00 13.50 -7.35
CA ALA A 46 -13.39 13.97 -7.44
C ALA A 46 -14.34 12.92 -8.05
N ALA A 47 -13.85 12.12 -9.01
CA ALA A 47 -14.65 11.12 -9.72
C ALA A 47 -14.80 9.78 -8.99
N THR A 48 -13.98 9.52 -7.96
CA THR A 48 -13.90 8.22 -7.28
C THR A 48 -14.05 8.29 -5.76
N GLY A 49 -13.87 9.47 -5.16
CA GLY A 49 -13.76 9.62 -3.72
C GLY A 49 -12.42 9.09 -3.20
N VAL A 50 -12.24 9.13 -1.88
CA VAL A 50 -11.02 8.67 -1.20
C VAL A 50 -11.36 7.74 -0.06
N HIS A 51 -10.47 6.80 0.24
CA HIS A 51 -10.58 5.95 1.41
C HIS A 51 -9.18 5.50 1.89
N PRO A 52 -9.07 4.98 3.12
CA PRO A 52 -7.80 4.46 3.63
C PRO A 52 -7.26 3.34 2.74
N THR A 53 -5.95 3.24 2.62
CA THR A 53 -5.24 2.23 1.80
C THR A 53 -5.59 2.27 0.30
N MET A 54 -6.19 3.36 -0.18
CA MET A 54 -6.60 3.49 -1.59
C MET A 54 -5.39 3.42 -2.51
N TRP A 55 -5.54 2.67 -3.60
CA TRP A 55 -4.48 2.43 -4.56
C TRP A 55 -5.00 2.48 -5.99
N VAL A 56 -4.08 2.76 -6.91
CA VAL A 56 -4.32 2.94 -8.34
C VAL A 56 -3.35 2.09 -9.14
N ARG A 57 -3.76 1.65 -10.33
CA ARG A 57 -2.89 0.93 -11.27
C ARG A 57 -2.25 1.96 -12.19
N LEU A 58 -0.94 2.14 -12.10
CA LEU A 58 -0.17 2.92 -13.05
C LEU A 58 0.27 2.05 -14.22
N TRP A 59 0.27 2.62 -15.42
CA TRP A 59 0.71 1.98 -16.64
C TRP A 59 2.04 2.55 -17.10
N PHE A 60 3.03 1.67 -17.21
CA PHE A 60 4.36 1.98 -17.71
C PHE A 60 4.60 1.29 -19.05
N GLU A 61 5.49 1.84 -19.85
CA GLU A 61 5.97 1.20 -21.07
C GLU A 61 7.21 0.36 -20.77
N ASN A 62 7.21 -0.89 -21.25
CA ASN A 62 8.34 -1.81 -21.11
C ASN A 62 8.61 -2.48 -22.45
N ASN A 63 9.57 -1.94 -23.20
CA ASN A 63 9.97 -2.47 -24.51
C ASN A 63 8.78 -2.61 -25.47
N GLY A 64 7.96 -1.56 -25.57
CA GLY A 64 6.77 -1.49 -26.40
C GLY A 64 5.56 -2.27 -25.86
N LYS A 65 5.61 -2.79 -24.63
CA LYS A 65 4.50 -3.51 -23.99
C LYS A 65 4.01 -2.78 -22.73
N PRO A 66 2.68 -2.75 -22.48
CA PRO A 66 2.14 -2.18 -21.25
C PRO A 66 2.54 -3.02 -20.04
N HIS A 67 2.98 -2.34 -18.99
CA HIS A 67 3.42 -2.92 -17.73
C HIS A 67 2.77 -2.17 -16.58
N GLN A 68 1.86 -2.82 -15.86
CA GLN A 68 1.12 -2.15 -14.78
C GLN A 68 1.71 -2.43 -13.40
N ARG A 69 1.65 -1.45 -12.50
CA ARG A 69 1.93 -1.62 -11.05
C ARG A 69 0.92 -0.84 -10.22
N ALA A 70 0.57 -1.39 -9.06
CA ALA A 70 -0.31 -0.72 -8.12
C ALA A 70 0.51 0.16 -7.17
N TYR A 71 0.02 1.38 -6.90
CA TYR A 71 0.60 2.29 -5.92
C TYR A 71 -0.50 2.89 -5.05
N THR A 72 -0.20 3.03 -3.75
CA THR A 72 -1.10 3.63 -2.77
C THR A 72 -1.00 5.14 -2.83
N LEU A 73 -2.14 5.82 -2.71
CA LEU A 73 -2.20 7.27 -2.60
C LEU A 73 -1.65 7.74 -1.26
N VAL A 74 -0.84 8.79 -1.29
CA VAL A 74 -0.35 9.52 -0.11
C VAL A 74 -0.96 10.91 -0.14
N ASP A 75 -1.59 11.31 0.97
CA ASP A 75 -2.20 12.63 1.16
C ASP A 75 -3.09 13.10 0.00
N PRO A 76 -4.13 12.34 -0.37
CA PRO A 76 -5.04 12.79 -1.41
C PRO A 76 -5.85 14.01 -0.95
N ASP A 77 -5.74 15.10 -1.70
CA ASP A 77 -6.52 16.33 -1.56
C ASP A 77 -7.52 16.42 -2.71
N VAL A 78 -8.80 16.20 -2.39
CA VAL A 78 -9.89 16.19 -3.37
C VAL A 78 -10.16 17.58 -3.94
N GLU A 79 -9.99 18.64 -3.14
CA GLU A 79 -10.27 20.01 -3.58
C GLU A 79 -9.15 20.51 -4.52
N ALA A 80 -7.90 20.23 -4.17
CA ALA A 80 -6.75 20.59 -5.00
C ALA A 80 -6.55 19.66 -6.21
N GLY A 81 -7.13 18.45 -6.18
CA GLY A 81 -6.88 17.43 -7.20
C GLY A 81 -5.43 16.95 -7.20
N THR A 82 -4.84 16.83 -6.00
CA THR A 82 -3.42 16.48 -5.83
C THR A 82 -3.25 15.34 -4.86
N PHE A 83 -2.19 14.56 -5.05
CA PHE A 83 -1.77 13.51 -4.14
C PHE A 83 -0.29 13.21 -4.39
N SER A 84 0.29 12.34 -3.57
CA SER A 84 1.64 11.83 -3.78
C SER A 84 1.65 10.32 -3.96
N LEU A 85 2.71 9.82 -4.59
CA LEU A 85 3.03 8.40 -4.68
C LEU A 85 4.42 8.16 -4.15
N GLU A 86 4.58 7.08 -3.39
CA GLU A 86 5.86 6.67 -2.83
C GLU A 86 6.32 5.35 -3.45
N PHE A 87 7.58 5.33 -3.87
CA PHE A 87 8.22 4.24 -4.58
C PHE A 87 9.35 3.68 -3.71
N ALA A 88 9.15 2.48 -3.17
CA ALA A 88 10.25 1.65 -2.70
C ALA A 88 11.06 1.21 -3.93
N LEU A 89 12.25 1.80 -4.11
CA LEU A 89 13.03 1.63 -5.33
C LEU A 89 13.73 0.28 -5.33
N HIS A 90 13.63 -0.39 -6.47
CA HIS A 90 14.28 -1.66 -6.78
C HIS A 90 14.51 -1.74 -8.29
N GLU A 91 15.21 -2.75 -8.79
CA GLU A 91 15.37 -2.95 -10.23
C GLU A 91 14.01 -3.14 -10.92
N GLY A 92 13.73 -2.33 -11.94
CA GLY A 92 12.58 -2.51 -12.83
C GLY A 92 11.86 -1.24 -13.25
N VAL A 93 11.06 -1.39 -14.31
CA VAL A 93 10.42 -0.32 -15.10
C VAL A 93 9.77 0.79 -14.28
N ALA A 94 9.02 0.46 -13.23
CA ALA A 94 8.31 1.46 -12.44
C ALA A 94 9.29 2.29 -11.57
N SER A 95 10.31 1.66 -11.01
CA SER A 95 11.39 2.35 -10.29
C SER A 95 12.26 3.18 -11.23
N ASP A 96 12.56 2.66 -12.43
CA ASP A 96 13.35 3.39 -13.45
C ASP A 96 12.61 4.65 -13.90
N TRP A 97 11.30 4.51 -14.13
CA TRP A 97 10.43 5.65 -14.40
C TRP A 97 10.43 6.64 -13.22
N ALA A 98 10.26 6.17 -11.99
CA ALA A 98 10.25 7.06 -10.82
C ALA A 98 11.57 7.82 -10.62
N ARG A 99 12.72 7.16 -10.81
CA ARG A 99 14.05 7.78 -10.73
C ARG A 99 14.21 8.89 -11.77
N SER A 100 13.72 8.67 -12.98
CA SER A 100 13.84 9.63 -14.10
C SER A 100 12.75 10.70 -14.13
N ALA A 101 11.59 10.45 -13.51
CA ALA A 101 10.46 11.37 -13.51
C ALA A 101 10.82 12.75 -12.94
N LYS A 102 10.39 13.79 -13.66
CA LYS A 102 10.51 15.21 -13.32
C LYS A 102 9.15 15.89 -13.51
N ALA A 103 9.02 17.13 -13.02
CA ALA A 103 7.83 17.93 -13.24
C ALA A 103 7.44 17.98 -14.72
N GLY A 104 6.16 17.76 -15.02
CA GLY A 104 5.61 17.64 -16.37
C GLY A 104 5.60 16.21 -16.94
N ALA A 105 6.27 15.24 -16.32
CA ALA A 105 6.13 13.84 -16.72
C ALA A 105 4.71 13.34 -16.43
N THR A 106 4.14 12.55 -17.34
CA THR A 106 2.81 11.97 -17.18
C THR A 106 2.85 10.46 -17.01
N VAL A 107 1.83 9.92 -16.36
CA VAL A 107 1.59 8.47 -16.26
C VAL A 107 0.09 8.20 -16.32
N GLU A 108 -0.29 7.22 -17.14
CA GLU A 108 -1.68 6.78 -17.21
C GLU A 108 -2.02 5.91 -16.01
N ALA A 109 -3.23 6.07 -15.50
CA ALA A 109 -3.70 5.39 -14.31
C ALA A 109 -5.12 4.85 -14.47
N THR A 110 -5.38 3.74 -13.82
CA THR A 110 -6.70 3.11 -13.74
C THR A 110 -7.08 2.88 -12.28
N VAL A 111 -8.27 3.34 -11.90
CA VAL A 111 -8.86 3.06 -10.57
C VAL A 111 -9.84 1.89 -10.70
N GLN A 112 -9.50 0.75 -10.10
CA GLN A 112 -10.37 -0.42 -10.10
C GLN A 112 -9.97 -1.40 -8.97
N GLY A 113 -10.96 -1.90 -8.23
CA GLY A 113 -10.77 -2.97 -7.25
C GLY A 113 -10.18 -2.53 -5.91
N THR A 114 -10.01 -1.22 -5.69
CA THR A 114 -9.64 -0.65 -4.39
C THR A 114 -10.89 -0.42 -3.54
N GLY A 115 -10.74 -0.50 -2.22
CA GLY A 115 -11.83 -0.31 -1.25
C GLY A 115 -11.32 -0.46 0.17
N PHE A 116 -12.05 0.10 1.12
CA PHE A 116 -11.79 -0.03 2.53
C PHE A 116 -13.09 -0.28 3.28
N GLN A 117 -13.13 -1.35 4.06
CA GLN A 117 -14.24 -1.63 4.96
C GLN A 117 -13.76 -1.37 6.37
N HIS A 118 -14.38 -0.38 7.03
CA HIS A 118 -14.08 -0.08 8.42
C HIS A 118 -14.41 -1.32 9.28
N PRO A 119 -13.48 -1.79 10.14
CA PRO A 119 -13.78 -2.91 11.02
C PRO A 119 -14.91 -2.53 11.98
N SER A 120 -15.86 -3.45 12.15
CA SER A 120 -16.93 -3.32 13.14
C SER A 120 -16.99 -4.61 13.96
N PRO A 121 -16.90 -4.55 15.31
CA PRO A 121 -16.71 -3.35 16.13
C PRO A 121 -15.35 -2.68 15.88
N GLU A 122 -15.18 -1.45 16.38
CA GLU A 122 -13.90 -0.75 16.32
C GLU A 122 -12.77 -1.61 16.89
N PRO A 123 -11.58 -1.66 16.25
CA PRO A 123 -10.47 -2.45 16.75
C PRO A 123 -10.01 -1.95 18.13
N SER A 124 -9.88 -2.87 19.09
CA SER A 124 -9.22 -2.58 20.36
C SER A 124 -7.70 -2.58 20.22
N HIS A 125 -7.17 -3.28 19.19
CA HIS A 125 -5.75 -3.30 18.83
C HIS A 125 -5.58 -3.70 17.36
N VAL A 126 -4.62 -3.08 16.67
CA VAL A 126 -4.23 -3.41 15.30
C VAL A 126 -2.92 -4.20 15.29
N PHE A 127 -2.90 -5.35 14.62
CA PHE A 127 -1.68 -6.12 14.38
C PHE A 127 -1.31 -6.00 12.91
N ALA A 128 -0.27 -5.21 12.61
CA ALA A 128 0.09 -4.90 11.24
C ALA A 128 1.42 -5.55 10.84
N MET A 129 1.45 -6.11 9.63
CA MET A 129 2.66 -6.62 8.99
C MET A 129 2.87 -5.88 7.69
N ALA A 130 4.01 -5.19 7.59
CA ALA A 130 4.27 -4.22 6.54
C ALA A 130 5.74 -4.26 6.10
N ASP A 131 6.01 -3.62 4.97
CA ASP A 131 7.35 -3.39 4.42
C ASP A 131 7.38 -1.99 3.76
N PRO A 132 8.51 -1.52 3.19
CA PRO A 132 8.56 -0.21 2.56
C PRO A 132 7.53 0.00 1.43
N ALA A 133 7.16 -1.05 0.70
CA ALA A 133 6.18 -0.95 -0.39
C ALA A 133 4.75 -0.71 0.12
N SER A 134 4.43 -1.20 1.33
CA SER A 134 3.11 -1.02 1.94
C SER A 134 3.05 0.12 2.98
N LEU A 135 4.17 0.76 3.29
CA LEU A 135 4.24 1.90 4.23
C LEU A 135 3.20 3.00 3.97
N PRO A 136 2.94 3.45 2.73
CA PRO A 136 1.89 4.44 2.47
C PRO A 136 0.50 3.99 2.93
N ALA A 137 0.19 2.71 2.69
CA ALA A 137 -1.09 2.14 3.10
C ALA A 137 -1.16 1.97 4.62
N LEU A 138 -0.06 1.52 5.25
CA LEU A 138 0.04 1.45 6.70
C LEU A 138 -0.22 2.81 7.35
N ASN A 139 0.41 3.88 6.86
CA ASN A 139 0.18 5.24 7.36
C ASN A 139 -1.29 5.63 7.27
N SER A 140 -1.91 5.48 6.09
CA SER A 140 -3.34 5.81 5.91
C SER A 140 -4.28 4.94 6.76
N LEU A 141 -3.89 3.70 7.06
CA LEU A 141 -4.65 2.80 7.95
C LEU A 141 -4.57 3.29 9.39
N LEU A 142 -3.37 3.66 9.86
CA LEU A 142 -3.16 4.17 11.21
C LEU A 142 -3.89 5.50 11.42
N ASP A 143 -3.91 6.36 10.41
CA ASP A 143 -4.67 7.63 10.44
C ASP A 143 -6.18 7.35 10.57
N ALA A 144 -6.70 6.37 9.84
CA ALA A 144 -8.12 6.01 9.85
C ALA A 144 -8.58 5.34 11.15
N LEU A 145 -7.73 4.50 11.75
CA LEU A 145 -8.02 3.74 12.97
C LEU A 145 -7.50 4.42 14.24
N GLY A 146 -7.20 5.73 14.17
CA GLY A 146 -6.28 6.46 15.06
C GLY A 146 -6.46 6.38 16.57
N SER A 147 -7.57 5.87 17.09
CA SER A 147 -7.74 5.58 18.52
C SER A 147 -7.14 4.24 18.95
N ALA A 148 -6.98 3.28 18.05
CA ALA A 148 -6.50 1.95 18.37
C ALA A 148 -4.97 1.91 18.52
N PRO A 149 -4.41 1.33 19.60
CA PRO A 149 -3.00 0.96 19.63
C PRO A 149 -2.69 -0.05 18.52
N ALA A 150 -1.42 -0.09 18.10
CA ALA A 150 -0.97 -1.03 17.08
C ALA A 150 0.34 -1.68 17.47
N THR A 151 0.48 -2.96 17.16
CA THR A 151 1.77 -3.65 17.15
C THR A 151 2.11 -3.94 15.69
N ILE A 152 3.24 -3.41 15.24
CA ILE A 152 3.65 -3.39 13.84
C ILE A 152 4.92 -4.20 13.71
N TRP A 153 4.89 -5.28 12.94
CA TRP A 153 6.11 -5.94 12.45
C TRP A 153 6.43 -5.40 11.07
N PHE A 154 7.49 -4.61 10.98
CA PHE A 154 7.93 -3.96 9.76
C PHE A 154 9.18 -4.66 9.22
N GLU A 155 9.12 -5.26 8.03
CA GLU A 155 10.29 -5.89 7.42
C GLU A 155 11.22 -4.83 6.82
N GLY A 156 12.45 -4.76 7.33
CA GLY A 156 13.42 -3.73 7.00
C GLY A 156 13.55 -2.71 8.13
N SER A 157 13.96 -1.49 7.78
CA SER A 157 14.06 -0.38 8.72
C SER A 157 13.17 0.79 8.30
N LEU A 158 12.67 1.51 9.29
CA LEU A 158 11.94 2.77 9.16
C LEU A 158 12.86 3.99 9.19
N ASP A 159 14.18 3.81 9.35
CA ASP A 159 15.12 4.92 9.36
C ASP A 159 15.03 5.73 8.06
N GLY A 160 14.85 7.04 8.21
CA GLY A 160 14.61 7.97 7.09
C GLY A 160 13.26 7.83 6.36
N LEU A 161 12.46 6.78 6.62
CA LEU A 161 11.17 6.59 5.98
C LEU A 161 10.07 7.46 6.61
N PRO A 162 9.04 7.89 5.84
CA PRO A 162 8.01 8.80 6.32
C PRO A 162 6.93 8.07 7.14
N PHE A 163 7.34 7.33 8.16
CA PHE A 163 6.42 6.63 9.06
C PHE A 163 5.67 7.61 9.97
N ARG A 164 4.34 7.50 10.00
CA ARG A 164 3.46 8.43 10.73
C ARG A 164 2.86 7.86 12.02
N GLY A 165 3.19 6.62 12.37
CA GLY A 165 2.71 6.04 13.61
C GLY A 165 3.27 6.77 14.83
N ASP A 166 2.38 7.23 15.71
CA ASP A 166 2.68 7.71 17.05
C ASP A 166 3.35 6.62 17.91
N ARG A 167 4.66 6.76 18.15
CA ARG A 167 5.47 5.79 18.93
C ARG A 167 5.10 5.72 20.41
N SER A 168 4.32 6.66 20.95
CA SER A 168 3.79 6.56 22.31
C SER A 168 2.59 5.62 22.41
N ARG A 169 1.93 5.35 21.28
CA ARG A 169 0.74 4.50 21.15
C ARG A 169 0.98 3.21 20.38
N HIS A 170 1.88 3.23 19.40
CA HIS A 170 2.18 2.12 18.52
C HIS A 170 3.54 1.51 18.85
N GLU A 171 3.54 0.21 19.06
CA GLU A 171 4.74 -0.61 19.19
C GLU A 171 5.20 -1.05 17.79
N VAL A 172 6.50 -0.91 17.53
CA VAL A 172 7.08 -1.27 16.24
C VAL A 172 8.27 -2.19 16.45
N HIS A 173 8.21 -3.33 15.78
CA HIS A 173 9.30 -4.29 15.65
C HIS A 173 9.85 -4.20 14.22
N GLU A 174 11.00 -3.57 14.05
CA GLU A 174 11.77 -3.66 12.81
C GLU A 174 12.40 -5.05 12.72
N VAL A 175 12.07 -5.79 11.66
CA VAL A 175 12.47 -7.17 11.46
C VAL A 175 13.40 -7.25 10.26
N VAL A 176 14.51 -7.97 10.40
CA VAL A 176 15.42 -8.21 9.28
C VAL A 176 14.70 -8.93 8.14
N ARG A 177 15.12 -8.65 6.90
CA ARG A 177 14.54 -9.25 5.69
C ARG A 177 14.52 -10.78 5.80
N HIS A 178 13.40 -11.38 5.41
CA HIS A 178 13.08 -12.81 5.51
C HIS A 178 12.87 -13.34 6.95
N GLY A 179 12.95 -12.48 7.98
CA GLY A 179 12.65 -12.85 9.37
C GLY A 179 11.20 -12.59 9.79
N LEU A 180 10.40 -11.92 8.95
CA LEU A 180 9.06 -11.44 9.33
C LEU A 180 8.12 -12.58 9.76
N VAL A 181 8.14 -13.71 9.05
CA VAL A 181 7.25 -14.84 9.36
C VAL A 181 7.53 -15.40 10.76
N ASP A 182 8.80 -15.60 11.10
CA ASP A 182 9.20 -16.15 12.39
C ASP A 182 8.89 -15.19 13.53
N ALA A 183 9.22 -13.89 13.35
CA ALA A 183 8.93 -12.86 14.34
C ALA A 183 7.42 -12.78 14.67
N VAL A 184 6.55 -12.84 13.66
CA VAL A 184 5.10 -12.81 13.84
C VAL A 184 4.59 -14.11 14.47
N ARG A 185 5.11 -15.28 14.07
CA ARG A 185 4.73 -16.57 14.69
C ARG A 185 5.12 -16.64 16.16
N THR A 186 6.17 -15.95 16.57
CA THR A 186 6.57 -15.83 17.97
C THR A 186 5.73 -14.80 18.73
N GLY A 187 5.54 -13.59 18.18
CA GLY A 187 4.98 -12.47 18.93
C GLY A 187 3.46 -12.34 18.90
N LEU A 188 2.80 -12.72 17.80
CA LEU A 188 1.36 -12.51 17.62
C LEU A 188 0.45 -13.36 18.53
N PRO A 189 0.73 -14.65 18.82
CA PRO A 189 -0.26 -15.54 19.45
C PRO A 189 -0.79 -15.06 20.79
N ASP A 190 0.08 -14.62 21.69
CA ASP A 190 -0.32 -14.25 23.05
C ASP A 190 -0.94 -12.85 23.09
N LEU A 191 -0.45 -11.92 22.27
CA LEU A 191 -1.08 -10.61 22.07
C LEU A 191 -2.51 -10.75 21.53
N LEU A 192 -2.69 -11.63 20.53
CA LEU A 192 -3.99 -11.87 19.93
C LEU A 192 -5.00 -12.47 20.93
N LYS A 193 -4.58 -13.46 21.73
CA LYS A 193 -5.44 -14.07 22.77
C LYS A 193 -5.88 -13.06 23.83
N GLY A 194 -5.04 -12.09 24.14
CA GLY A 194 -5.33 -11.02 25.12
C GLY A 194 -6.17 -9.86 24.57
N THR A 195 -6.52 -9.87 23.28
CA THR A 195 -7.20 -8.75 22.63
C THR A 195 -8.66 -9.10 22.32
N GLU A 196 -9.61 -8.28 22.79
CA GLU A 196 -11.05 -8.53 22.60
C GLU A 196 -11.50 -8.31 21.15
N HIS A 197 -11.04 -7.23 20.50
CA HIS A 197 -11.42 -6.88 19.13
C HIS A 197 -10.17 -6.68 18.26
N PRO A 198 -9.38 -7.75 18.01
CA PRO A 198 -8.16 -7.63 17.20
C PRO A 198 -8.51 -7.32 15.75
N TYR A 199 -7.66 -6.55 15.08
CA TYR A 199 -7.71 -6.39 13.63
C TYR A 199 -6.32 -6.68 13.05
N VAL A 200 -6.23 -7.69 12.19
CA VAL A 200 -4.97 -8.13 11.58
C VAL A 200 -4.86 -7.58 10.17
N TRP A 201 -3.82 -6.80 9.89
CA TRP A 201 -3.58 -6.21 8.58
C TRP A 201 -2.22 -6.66 8.02
N ILE A 202 -2.23 -7.27 6.84
CA ILE A 202 -1.06 -7.92 6.25
C ILE A 202 -0.85 -7.40 4.83
N ALA A 203 0.22 -6.65 4.61
CA ALA A 203 0.60 -6.16 3.30
C ALA A 203 2.12 -6.21 3.11
N CYS A 204 2.59 -7.30 2.52
CA CYS A 204 4.01 -7.52 2.23
C CYS A 204 4.15 -8.13 0.83
N ASP A 205 5.23 -8.87 0.59
CA ASP A 205 5.31 -9.75 -0.58
C ASP A 205 4.22 -10.85 -0.54
N THR A 206 3.91 -11.40 -1.72
CA THR A 206 2.84 -12.38 -1.92
C THR A 206 3.07 -13.68 -1.13
N VAL A 207 4.32 -14.15 -1.01
CA VAL A 207 4.65 -15.39 -0.30
C VAL A 207 4.46 -15.20 1.20
N THR A 208 5.05 -14.13 1.77
CA THR A 208 4.90 -13.82 3.20
C THR A 208 3.44 -13.55 3.56
N THR A 209 2.74 -12.75 2.76
CA THR A 209 1.31 -12.44 2.98
C THR A 209 0.46 -13.71 2.99
N ARG A 210 0.69 -14.63 2.05
CA ARG A 210 -0.03 -15.93 2.03
C ARG A 210 0.30 -16.81 3.22
N SER A 211 1.56 -16.84 3.64
CA SER A 211 2.00 -17.60 4.81
C SER A 211 1.32 -17.09 6.08
N LEU A 212 1.41 -15.79 6.34
CA LEU A 212 0.88 -15.15 7.55
C LEU A 212 -0.66 -15.12 7.58
N SER A 213 -1.32 -14.87 6.44
CA SER A 213 -2.79 -14.95 6.39
C SER A 213 -3.32 -16.37 6.59
N SER A 214 -2.61 -17.39 6.09
CA SER A 214 -2.95 -18.78 6.37
C SER A 214 -2.74 -19.11 7.85
N TYR A 215 -1.64 -18.66 8.44
CA TYR A 215 -1.33 -18.83 9.85
C TYR A 215 -2.39 -18.19 10.75
N ALA A 216 -2.64 -16.89 10.59
CA ALA A 216 -3.60 -16.13 11.38
C ALA A 216 -5.00 -16.75 11.33
N ARG A 217 -5.46 -17.17 10.14
CA ARG A 217 -6.80 -17.74 9.98
C ARG A 217 -6.90 -19.19 10.48
N LYS A 218 -5.96 -20.07 10.10
CA LYS A 218 -6.09 -21.52 10.33
C LYS A 218 -5.56 -21.96 11.68
N GLU A 219 -4.49 -21.35 12.15
CA GLU A 219 -3.82 -21.73 13.40
C GLU A 219 -4.25 -20.82 14.56
N LEU A 220 -4.40 -19.51 14.32
CA LEU A 220 -4.81 -18.55 15.37
C LEU A 220 -6.32 -18.25 15.41
N GLY A 221 -7.09 -18.73 14.43
CA GLY A 221 -8.54 -18.58 14.41
C GLY A 221 -9.05 -17.15 14.17
N VAL A 222 -8.24 -16.26 13.59
CA VAL A 222 -8.68 -14.89 13.26
C VAL A 222 -9.82 -14.94 12.26
N ALA A 223 -10.94 -14.29 12.61
CA ALA A 223 -12.12 -14.21 11.76
C ALA A 223 -11.83 -13.42 10.47
N LYS A 224 -12.51 -13.78 9.38
CA LYS A 224 -12.23 -13.22 8.04
C LYS A 224 -12.49 -11.70 7.98
N ASP A 225 -13.52 -11.23 8.66
CA ASP A 225 -13.89 -9.82 8.79
C ASP A 225 -12.98 -9.03 9.76
N ARG A 226 -12.14 -9.74 10.53
CA ARG A 226 -11.11 -9.17 11.41
C ARG A 226 -9.71 -9.20 10.80
N MET A 227 -9.61 -9.52 9.51
CA MET A 227 -8.33 -9.60 8.81
C MET A 227 -8.41 -8.98 7.41
N HIS A 228 -7.40 -8.19 7.07
CA HIS A 228 -7.10 -7.80 5.69
C HIS A 228 -5.73 -8.36 5.30
N ALA A 229 -5.64 -9.00 4.13
CA ALA A 229 -4.38 -9.52 3.61
C ALA A 229 -4.29 -9.29 2.11
N LEU A 230 -3.27 -8.57 1.66
CA LEU A 230 -3.04 -8.25 0.25
C LEU A 230 -1.55 -8.31 -0.06
N GLY A 231 -1.15 -9.13 -1.04
CA GLY A 231 0.24 -9.18 -1.50
C GLY A 231 0.55 -7.99 -2.40
N TYR A 232 1.44 -7.10 -1.96
CA TYR A 232 1.76 -5.85 -2.67
C TYR A 232 2.73 -6.07 -3.82
N TRP A 233 3.65 -7.02 -3.63
CA TRP A 233 4.63 -7.37 -4.64
C TRP A 233 4.88 -8.88 -4.63
N ARG A 234 5.67 -9.35 -5.59
CA ARG A 234 6.08 -10.74 -5.68
C ARG A 234 7.57 -10.74 -5.99
N ALA A 235 8.35 -11.37 -5.12
CA ALA A 235 9.74 -11.68 -5.44
C ALA A 235 9.77 -12.54 -6.70
N THR A 236 10.55 -12.11 -7.68
CA THR A 236 10.90 -12.91 -8.87
C THR A 236 11.81 -14.06 -8.50
#